data_AF-A0A8B9J2M7-F1
#
_entry.id   AF-A0A8B9J2M7-F1
#
_cell.length_a   1.000
_cell.length_b   1.000
_cell.length_c   1.000
_cell.angle_alpha   90.00
_cell.angle_beta   90.00
_cell.angle_gamma   90.00
#
_symmetry.space_group_name_H-M   'P 1'
#
loop_
_entity.id
_entity.type
_entity.pdbx_description
1 polymer ?
#
loop_
_entity_poly.entity_id
_entity_poly.type
_entity_poly.pdbx_seq_one_letter_code
_entity_poly.pdbx_strand_id
1 'polypeptide(L)'
;PSLHQRSLQAKQRTLLQQLSSLDQEREELQVSLGEAEEDRARLQGQLQESREQALCKPQHFFCTTQELLDALQQEKLGLEGAVSGLQEDVSRLEEQARELQERERLLVFFPELHVPTEAQFESTGSLTEDMKRQLQANSIRIGVLEQENARLGAALGKVKAAAQEGVLKVRMHQPGPPSRRDSAETQGRTGTKGHAGTLGCTGDTGQRVPSSQRAKPPWAEPTGKAECCPLLVAEGLVLSRPEPRGRARPLSSPHAGGHRR
;
A
#
# COMPACT_ATOMS: atom_id res chain seq x y z
N PRO A 1 -41.28 48.14 105.57
CA PRO A 1 -41.33 48.37 104.10
C PRO A 1 -42.78 48.36 103.58
N SER A 2 -43.21 49.41 102.89
CA SER A 2 -44.57 49.53 102.35
C SER A 2 -44.81 48.56 101.19
N LEU A 3 -46.06 48.13 100.98
CA LEU A 3 -46.44 47.22 99.89
C LEU A 3 -46.06 47.78 98.51
N HIS A 4 -46.11 49.11 98.35
CA HIS A 4 -45.68 49.82 97.15
C HIS A 4 -44.20 49.54 96.79
N GLN A 5 -43.29 49.60 97.78
CA GLN A 5 -41.87 49.32 97.57
C GLN A 5 -41.64 47.88 97.07
N ARG A 6 -42.39 46.91 97.60
CA ARG A 6 -42.33 45.51 97.16
C ARG A 6 -42.86 45.34 95.73
N SER A 7 -43.96 46.02 95.36
CA SER A 7 -44.51 45.99 94.00
C SER A 7 -43.55 46.61 92.97
N LEU A 8 -42.93 47.75 93.29
CA LEU A 8 -41.92 48.39 92.44
C LEU A 8 -40.71 47.46 92.23
N GLN A 9 -40.20 46.85 93.30
CA GLN A 9 -39.06 45.93 93.23
C GLN A 9 -39.41 44.64 92.44
N ALA A 10 -40.66 44.16 92.51
CA ALA A 10 -41.11 43.04 91.69
C ALA A 10 -41.13 43.40 90.20
N LYS A 11 -41.73 44.55 89.83
CA LYS A 11 -41.74 45.05 88.45
C LYS A 11 -40.33 45.25 87.89
N GLN A 12 -39.42 45.81 88.68
CA GLN A 12 -38.01 45.97 88.29
C GLN A 12 -37.34 44.62 88.00
N ARG A 13 -37.56 43.59 88.83
CA ARG A 13 -37.03 42.24 88.57
C ARG A 13 -37.62 41.63 87.29
N THR A 14 -38.93 41.74 87.07
CA THR A 14 -39.58 41.22 85.86
C THR A 14 -39.04 41.92 84.60
N LEU A 15 -38.87 43.24 84.62
CA LEU A 15 -38.31 43.98 83.48
C LEU A 15 -36.85 43.61 83.21
N LEU A 16 -36.02 43.43 84.25
CA LEU A 16 -34.64 42.95 84.08
C LEU A 16 -34.59 41.53 83.49
N GLN A 17 -35.49 40.65 83.93
CA GLN A 17 -35.60 39.30 83.37
C GLN A 17 -36.02 39.33 81.88
N GLN A 18 -36.99 40.17 81.54
CA GLN A 18 -37.42 40.38 80.15
C GLN A 18 -36.34 41.01 79.27
N LEU A 19 -35.52 41.92 79.81
CA LEU A 19 -34.35 42.44 79.11
C LEU A 19 -33.36 41.30 78.83
N SER A 20 -33.01 40.51 79.84
CA SER A 20 -32.05 39.40 79.67
C SER A 20 -32.53 38.31 78.72
N SER A 21 -33.85 38.05 78.60
CA SER A 21 -34.37 37.12 77.59
C SER A 21 -34.31 37.72 76.19
N LEU A 22 -34.59 39.01 76.02
CA LEU A 22 -34.45 39.69 74.73
C LEU A 22 -33.00 39.81 74.27
N ASP A 23 -32.06 40.02 75.20
CA ASP A 23 -30.62 40.01 74.89
C ASP A 23 -30.16 38.61 74.43
N GLN A 24 -30.60 37.55 75.11
CA GLN A 24 -30.35 36.15 74.72
C GLN A 24 -30.95 35.81 73.34
N GLU A 25 -32.23 36.13 73.13
CA GLU A 25 -32.91 35.93 71.84
C GLU A 25 -32.19 36.68 70.70
N ARG A 26 -31.70 37.89 70.97
CA ARG A 26 -30.92 38.67 70.00
C ARG A 26 -29.57 38.00 69.68
N GLU A 27 -28.85 37.49 70.68
CA GLU A 27 -27.57 36.79 70.45
C GLU A 27 -27.78 35.51 69.63
N GLU A 28 -28.81 34.72 69.94
CA GLU A 28 -29.19 33.52 69.17
C GLU A 28 -29.56 33.85 67.73
N LEU A 29 -30.38 34.90 67.50
CA LEU A 29 -30.72 35.38 66.17
C LEU A 29 -29.50 35.91 65.42
N GLN A 30 -28.54 36.53 66.10
CA GLN A 30 -27.32 37.06 65.49
C GLN A 30 -26.36 35.93 65.07
N VAL A 31 -26.25 34.85 65.86
CA VAL A 31 -25.51 33.64 65.47
C VAL A 31 -26.18 32.95 64.28
N SER A 32 -27.50 32.71 64.36
CA SER A 32 -28.26 32.05 63.29
C SER A 32 -28.23 32.85 61.98
N LEU A 33 -28.23 34.19 62.05
CA LEU A 33 -28.04 35.05 60.87
C LEU A 33 -26.63 34.85 60.26
N GLY A 34 -25.58 34.82 61.09
CA GLY A 34 -24.21 34.57 60.62
C GLY A 34 -24.08 33.23 59.91
N GLU A 35 -24.57 32.15 60.52
CA GLU A 35 -24.61 30.80 59.93
C GLU A 35 -25.37 30.81 58.58
N ALA A 36 -26.52 31.47 58.51
CA ALA A 36 -27.30 31.58 57.28
C ALA A 36 -26.60 32.42 56.19
N GLU A 37 -25.82 33.44 56.56
CA GLU A 37 -25.02 34.24 55.62
C GLU A 37 -23.81 33.47 55.08
N GLU A 38 -23.13 32.68 55.92
CA GLU A 38 -22.06 31.77 55.51
C GLU A 38 -22.58 30.65 54.59
N ASP A 39 -23.71 30.04 54.94
CA ASP A 39 -24.42 29.06 54.11
C ASP A 39 -24.79 29.65 52.75
N ARG A 40 -25.34 30.87 52.73
CA ARG A 40 -25.65 31.59 51.49
C ARG A 40 -24.40 31.84 50.66
N ALA A 41 -23.30 32.27 51.27
CA ALA A 41 -22.04 32.52 50.56
C ALA A 41 -21.47 31.22 49.96
N ARG A 42 -21.48 30.11 50.72
CA ARG A 42 -21.06 28.79 50.25
C ARG A 42 -21.89 28.31 49.06
N LEU A 43 -23.22 28.41 49.15
CA LEU A 43 -24.13 28.01 48.07
C LEU A 43 -23.97 28.89 46.81
N GLN A 44 -23.73 30.20 46.98
CA GLN A 44 -23.42 31.10 45.86
C GLN A 44 -22.11 30.73 45.17
N GLY A 45 -21.06 30.39 45.93
CA GLY A 45 -19.79 29.91 45.38
C GLY A 45 -19.96 28.62 44.56
N GLN A 46 -20.66 27.63 45.12
CA GLN A 46 -20.95 26.35 44.42
C GLN A 46 -21.80 26.56 43.15
N LEU A 47 -22.78 27.46 43.19
CA LEU A 47 -23.60 27.81 42.03
C LEU A 47 -22.74 28.46 40.92
N GLN A 48 -21.80 29.33 41.30
CA GLN A 48 -20.90 30.01 40.36
C GLN A 48 -19.90 29.03 39.74
N GLU A 49 -19.25 28.18 40.54
CA GLU A 49 -18.37 27.12 40.06
C GLU A 49 -19.13 26.16 39.12
N SER A 50 -20.34 25.74 39.48
CA SER A 50 -21.17 24.89 38.63
C SER A 50 -21.56 25.56 37.31
N ARG A 51 -21.75 26.89 37.28
CA ARG A 51 -22.05 27.65 36.06
C ARG A 51 -20.83 27.76 35.16
N GLU A 52 -19.68 28.13 35.72
CA GLU A 52 -18.41 28.21 34.99
C GLU A 52 -18.04 26.85 34.42
N GLN A 53 -18.13 25.79 35.23
CA GLN A 53 -17.85 24.43 34.79
C GLN A 53 -18.85 23.92 33.73
N ALA A 54 -20.11 24.33 33.80
CA ALA A 54 -21.12 24.01 32.78
C ALA A 54 -20.94 24.78 31.46
N LEU A 55 -20.25 25.93 31.47
CA LEU A 55 -19.90 26.70 30.26
C LEU A 55 -18.57 26.23 29.66
N CYS A 56 -17.55 26.04 30.49
CA CYS A 56 -16.20 25.66 30.02
C CYS A 56 -16.14 24.22 29.50
N LYS A 57 -16.85 23.25 30.10
CA LYS A 57 -16.81 21.84 29.66
C LYS A 57 -17.31 21.66 28.21
N PRO A 58 -18.51 22.15 27.81
CA PRO A 58 -18.95 22.06 26.42
C PRO A 58 -18.07 22.84 25.46
N GLN A 59 -17.54 24.00 25.86
CA GLN A 59 -16.67 24.81 25.01
C GLN A 59 -15.33 24.11 24.73
N HIS A 60 -14.66 23.59 25.76
CA HIS A 60 -13.44 22.81 25.61
C HIS A 60 -13.66 21.53 24.80
N PHE A 61 -14.75 20.80 25.06
CA PHE A 61 -15.14 19.64 24.27
C PHE A 61 -15.34 20.02 22.80
N PHE A 62 -16.08 21.09 22.52
CA PHE A 62 -16.31 21.57 21.16
C PHE A 62 -14.99 21.90 20.45
N CYS A 63 -14.11 22.72 21.05
CA CYS A 63 -12.80 23.06 20.48
C CYS A 63 -11.96 21.81 20.17
N THR A 64 -11.80 20.91 21.15
CA THR A 64 -11.01 19.67 20.94
C THR A 64 -11.63 18.73 19.89
N THR A 65 -12.96 18.64 19.80
CA THR A 65 -13.61 17.87 18.72
C THR A 65 -13.46 18.54 17.35
N GLN A 66 -13.41 19.87 17.29
CA GLN A 66 -13.22 20.62 16.05
C GLN A 66 -11.78 20.49 15.54
N GLU A 67 -10.77 20.66 16.41
CA GLU A 67 -9.36 20.46 16.09
C GLU A 67 -9.10 19.05 15.54
N LEU A 68 -9.70 18.02 16.15
CA LEU A 68 -9.61 16.64 15.66
C LEU A 68 -10.28 16.46 14.29
N LEU A 69 -11.43 17.09 14.06
CA LEU A 69 -12.14 17.02 12.78
C LEU A 69 -11.34 17.71 11.65
N ASP A 70 -10.77 18.88 11.93
CA ASP A 70 -9.94 19.63 10.99
C ASP A 70 -8.65 18.87 10.64
N ALA A 71 -8.00 18.23 11.64
CA ALA A 71 -6.85 17.36 11.42
C ALA A 71 -7.19 16.14 10.55
N LEU A 72 -8.28 15.43 10.84
CA LEU A 72 -8.75 14.29 10.04
C LEU A 72 -9.12 14.70 8.60
N GLN A 73 -9.69 15.90 8.43
CA GLN A 73 -10.01 16.44 7.11
C GLN A 73 -8.73 16.79 6.32
N GLN A 74 -7.70 17.31 6.98
CA GLN A 74 -6.39 17.56 6.37
C GLN A 74 -5.70 16.25 5.97
N GLU A 75 -5.69 15.23 6.84
CA GLU A 75 -5.15 13.90 6.52
C GLU A 75 -5.90 13.25 5.35
N LYS A 76 -7.24 13.32 5.33
CA LYS A 76 -8.07 12.85 4.22
C LYS A 76 -7.63 13.46 2.89
N LEU A 77 -7.51 14.79 2.82
CA LEU A 77 -7.10 15.51 1.61
C LEU A 77 -5.67 15.15 1.19
N GLY A 78 -4.76 14.98 2.15
CA GLY A 78 -3.39 14.53 1.90
C GLY A 78 -3.34 13.12 1.32
N LEU A 79 -4.13 12.19 1.86
CA LEU A 79 -4.27 10.83 1.37
C LEU A 79 -4.91 10.79 -0.03
N GLU A 80 -5.97 11.56 -0.28
CA GLU A 80 -6.59 11.67 -1.61
C GLU A 80 -5.62 12.21 -2.67
N GLY A 81 -4.78 13.19 -2.31
CA GLY A 81 -3.69 13.67 -3.17
C GLY A 81 -2.63 12.59 -3.43
N ALA A 82 -2.20 11.88 -2.40
CA ALA A 82 -1.22 10.80 -2.53
C ALA A 82 -1.73 9.63 -3.38
N VAL A 83 -3.00 9.22 -3.21
CA VAL A 83 -3.64 8.19 -4.05
C VAL A 83 -3.73 8.65 -5.51
N SER A 84 -4.07 9.92 -5.75
CA SER A 84 -4.13 10.47 -7.11
C SER A 84 -2.75 10.44 -7.80
N GLY A 85 -1.69 10.89 -7.11
CA GLY A 85 -0.32 10.82 -7.64
C GLY A 85 0.16 9.40 -7.89
N LEU A 86 -0.15 8.45 -6.99
CA LEU A 86 0.15 7.03 -7.22
C LEU A 86 -0.62 6.45 -8.42
N GLN A 87 -1.85 6.89 -8.67
CA GLN A 87 -2.62 6.47 -9.84
C GLN A 87 -2.03 6.99 -11.16
N GLU A 88 -1.52 8.23 -11.17
CA GLU A 88 -0.76 8.79 -12.30
C GLU A 88 0.55 8.02 -12.53
N ASP A 89 1.29 7.69 -11.47
CA ASP A 89 2.53 6.91 -11.52
C ASP A 89 2.29 5.49 -12.06
N VAL A 90 1.26 4.80 -11.58
CA VAL A 90 0.86 3.47 -12.09
C VAL A 90 0.48 3.56 -13.58
N SER A 91 -0.32 4.55 -13.97
CA SER A 91 -0.72 4.74 -15.37
C SER A 91 0.49 4.93 -16.30
N ARG A 92 1.46 5.74 -15.86
CA ARG A 92 2.72 5.99 -16.58
C ARG A 92 3.61 4.74 -16.67
N LEU A 93 3.70 3.96 -15.60
CA LEU A 93 4.46 2.70 -15.59
C LEU A 93 3.81 1.63 -16.45
N GLU A 94 2.47 1.55 -16.48
CA GLU A 94 1.75 0.66 -17.40
C GLU A 94 1.99 1.03 -18.87
N GLU A 95 2.00 2.32 -19.22
CA GLU A 95 2.31 2.78 -20.57
C GLU A 95 3.75 2.41 -20.97
N GLN A 96 4.73 2.67 -20.10
CA GLN A 96 6.12 2.25 -20.32
C GLN A 96 6.27 0.72 -20.47
N ALA A 97 5.54 -0.07 -19.68
CA ALA A 97 5.54 -1.52 -19.79
C ALA A 97 4.96 -1.99 -21.13
N ARG A 98 3.88 -1.36 -21.61
CA ARG A 98 3.29 -1.64 -22.95
C ARG A 98 4.24 -1.24 -24.07
N GLU A 99 4.92 -0.10 -23.98
CA GLU A 99 5.94 0.29 -24.95
C GLU A 99 7.11 -0.70 -25.00
N LEU A 100 7.60 -1.16 -23.84
CA LEU A 100 8.68 -2.14 -23.76
C LEU A 100 8.25 -3.49 -24.33
N GLN A 101 7.02 -3.93 -24.07
CA GLN A 101 6.46 -5.15 -24.66
C GLN A 101 6.31 -5.03 -26.19
N GLU A 102 5.92 -3.86 -26.71
CA GLU A 102 5.86 -3.60 -28.15
C GLU A 102 7.27 -3.59 -28.78
N ARG A 103 8.25 -2.95 -28.12
CA ARG A 103 9.66 -2.99 -28.54
C ARG A 103 10.20 -4.41 -28.55
N GLU A 104 9.95 -5.21 -27.51
CA GLU A 104 10.32 -6.63 -27.47
C GLU A 104 9.67 -7.41 -28.62
N ARG A 105 8.36 -7.23 -28.85
CA ARG A 105 7.63 -7.85 -29.96
C ARG A 105 8.29 -7.52 -31.30
N LEU A 106 8.59 -6.25 -31.56
CA LEU A 106 9.25 -5.81 -32.78
C LEU A 106 10.67 -6.39 -32.93
N LEU A 107 11.47 -6.43 -31.87
CA LEU A 107 12.81 -7.04 -31.90
C LEU A 107 12.77 -8.56 -32.13
N VAL A 108 11.72 -9.25 -31.66
CA VAL A 108 11.52 -10.68 -31.95
C VAL A 108 11.10 -10.92 -33.40
N PHE A 109 10.29 -10.03 -34.01
CA PHE A 109 9.92 -10.12 -35.43
C PHE A 109 10.99 -9.61 -36.39
N PHE A 110 11.85 -8.70 -35.94
CA PHE A 110 12.93 -8.09 -36.72
C PHE A 110 14.26 -8.11 -35.93
N PRO A 111 14.90 -9.28 -35.78
CA PRO A 111 16.17 -9.41 -35.05
C PRO A 111 17.28 -8.51 -35.61
N GLU A 112 17.19 -8.11 -36.88
CA GLU A 112 18.13 -7.21 -37.56
C GLU A 112 18.09 -5.77 -37.02
N LEU A 113 17.02 -5.38 -36.33
CA LEU A 113 16.94 -4.10 -35.63
C LEU A 113 17.68 -4.11 -34.27
N HIS A 114 18.03 -5.29 -33.75
CA HIS A 114 18.82 -5.41 -32.54
C HIS A 114 20.31 -5.31 -32.87
N VAL A 115 20.96 -4.24 -32.40
CA VAL A 115 22.42 -4.16 -32.33
C VAL A 115 22.83 -4.42 -30.87
N PRO A 116 23.33 -5.63 -30.52
CA PRO A 116 23.82 -5.92 -29.18
C PRO A 116 24.84 -4.88 -28.74
N THR A 117 24.85 -4.51 -27.46
CA THR A 117 25.79 -3.51 -26.93
C THR A 117 27.24 -3.94 -27.15
N GLU A 118 27.52 -5.24 -27.20
CA GLU A 118 28.82 -5.85 -27.53
C GLU A 118 29.25 -5.63 -29.00
N ALA A 119 28.32 -5.30 -29.90
CA ALA A 119 28.59 -4.93 -31.29
C ALA A 119 28.69 -3.41 -31.49
N GLN A 120 28.37 -2.62 -30.47
CA GLN A 120 28.51 -1.16 -30.48
C GLN A 120 29.97 -0.80 -30.17
N PHE A 121 30.82 -0.85 -31.19
CA PHE A 121 32.22 -0.42 -31.06
C PHE A 121 32.29 1.10 -30.82
N GLU A 122 32.62 1.50 -29.60
CA GLU A 122 32.96 2.89 -29.28
C GLU A 122 34.25 3.30 -30.01
N SER A 123 34.11 4.00 -31.13
CA SER A 123 35.27 4.59 -31.82
C SER A 123 35.87 5.70 -30.97
N THR A 124 37.18 5.63 -30.73
CA THR A 124 37.91 6.67 -29.98
C THR A 124 38.24 7.89 -30.86
N GLY A 125 37.72 7.95 -32.09
CA GLY A 125 38.06 8.98 -33.07
C GLY A 125 39.47 8.86 -33.67
N SER A 126 40.20 7.80 -33.33
CA SER A 126 41.54 7.50 -33.85
C SER A 126 41.54 6.11 -34.49
N LEU A 127 41.49 6.08 -35.82
CA LEU A 127 41.42 4.86 -36.62
C LEU A 127 42.51 3.84 -36.24
N THR A 128 43.72 4.30 -35.96
CA THR A 128 44.86 3.42 -35.62
C THR A 128 44.70 2.75 -34.25
N GLU A 129 44.21 3.46 -33.23
CA GLU A 129 43.93 2.85 -31.92
C GLU A 129 42.71 1.92 -31.99
N ASP A 130 41.67 2.30 -32.73
CA ASP A 130 40.48 1.47 -32.90
C ASP A 130 40.81 0.16 -33.65
N MET A 131 41.59 0.22 -34.75
CA MET A 131 42.10 -0.97 -35.45
C MET A 131 42.99 -1.84 -34.56
N LYS A 132 43.84 -1.24 -33.72
CA LYS A 132 44.71 -1.98 -32.78
C LYS A 132 43.89 -2.72 -31.72
N ARG A 133 42.86 -2.10 -31.15
CA ARG A 133 41.92 -2.79 -30.24
C ARG A 133 41.14 -3.89 -30.96
N GLN A 134 40.70 -3.66 -32.20
CA GLN A 134 40.03 -4.69 -33.00
C GLN A 134 40.94 -5.89 -33.30
N LEU A 135 42.22 -5.66 -33.64
CA LEU A 135 43.22 -6.73 -33.82
C LEU A 135 43.48 -7.50 -32.53
N GLN A 136 43.54 -6.82 -31.38
CA GLN A 136 43.68 -7.46 -30.07
C GLN A 136 42.45 -8.33 -29.73
N ALA A 137 41.23 -7.81 -29.93
CA ALA A 137 39.99 -8.56 -29.73
C ALA A 137 39.89 -9.78 -30.67
N ASN A 138 40.28 -9.62 -31.95
CA ASN A 138 40.34 -10.72 -32.91
C ASN A 138 41.37 -11.78 -32.50
N SER A 139 42.52 -11.38 -31.97
CA SER A 139 43.55 -12.32 -31.49
C SER A 139 43.04 -13.17 -30.32
N ILE A 140 42.32 -12.55 -29.38
CA ILE A 140 41.66 -13.26 -28.26
C ILE A 140 40.59 -14.22 -28.80
N ARG A 141 39.74 -13.76 -29.73
CA ARG A 141 38.69 -14.58 -30.36
C ARG A 141 39.25 -15.79 -31.10
N ILE A 142 40.34 -15.61 -31.85
CA ILE A 142 41.04 -16.71 -32.55
C ILE A 142 41.54 -17.73 -31.53
N GLY A 143 42.22 -17.30 -30.47
CA GLY A 143 42.70 -18.22 -29.42
C GLY A 143 41.60 -19.05 -28.75
N VAL A 144 40.43 -18.46 -28.48
CA VAL A 144 39.26 -19.19 -27.96
C VAL A 144 38.72 -20.20 -28.98
N LEU A 145 38.64 -19.83 -30.25
CA LEU A 145 38.18 -20.73 -31.32
C LEU A 145 39.17 -21.87 -31.59
N GLU A 146 40.48 -21.62 -31.50
CA GLU A 146 41.52 -22.64 -31.61
C GLU A 146 41.48 -23.60 -30.43
N GLN A 147 41.29 -23.10 -29.20
CA GLN A 147 41.12 -23.91 -28.01
C GLN A 147 39.88 -24.82 -28.11
N GLU A 148 38.74 -24.28 -28.57
CA GLU A 148 37.53 -25.07 -28.81
C GLU A 148 37.70 -26.10 -29.93
N ASN A 149 38.34 -25.73 -31.05
CA ASN A 149 38.64 -26.67 -32.13
C ASN A 149 39.57 -27.80 -31.66
N ALA A 150 40.57 -27.51 -30.83
CA ALA A 150 41.42 -28.52 -30.21
C ALA A 150 40.62 -29.43 -29.26
N ARG A 151 39.73 -28.86 -28.45
CA ARG A 151 38.83 -29.60 -27.54
C ARG A 151 37.89 -30.54 -28.31
N LEU A 152 37.25 -30.04 -29.36
CA LEU A 152 36.37 -30.80 -30.25
C LEU A 152 37.14 -31.87 -31.03
N GLY A 153 38.34 -31.57 -31.52
CA GLY A 153 39.24 -32.53 -32.17
C GLY A 153 39.63 -33.67 -31.23
N ALA A 154 39.97 -33.37 -29.98
CA ALA A 154 40.26 -34.37 -28.95
C ALA A 154 39.03 -35.22 -28.60
N ALA A 155 37.83 -34.61 -28.51
CA ALA A 155 36.59 -35.33 -28.28
C ALA A 155 36.25 -36.28 -29.46
N LEU A 156 36.38 -35.81 -30.70
CA LEU A 156 36.22 -36.63 -31.90
C LEU A 156 37.26 -37.76 -31.98
N GLY A 157 38.51 -37.50 -31.56
CA GLY A 157 39.55 -38.53 -31.42
C GLY A 157 39.13 -39.65 -30.46
N LYS A 158 38.63 -39.29 -29.27
CA LYS A 158 38.10 -40.26 -28.28
C LYS A 158 36.92 -41.05 -28.82
N VAL A 159 35.96 -40.41 -29.51
CA VAL A 159 34.83 -41.09 -30.13
C VAL A 159 35.28 -42.07 -31.23
N LYS A 160 36.25 -41.67 -32.07
CA LYS A 160 36.83 -42.55 -33.10
C LYS A 160 37.56 -43.75 -32.48
N ALA A 161 38.35 -43.54 -31.42
CA ALA A 161 39.02 -44.62 -30.70
C ALA A 161 38.01 -45.62 -30.11
N ALA A 162 37.01 -45.15 -29.36
CA ALA A 162 35.96 -46.00 -28.79
C ALA A 162 35.12 -46.76 -29.84
N ALA A 163 35.00 -46.22 -31.07
CA ALA A 163 34.39 -46.93 -32.19
C ALA A 163 35.30 -48.00 -32.80
N GLN A 164 36.62 -47.76 -32.86
CA GLN A 164 37.59 -48.73 -33.35
C GLN A 164 37.85 -49.87 -32.35
N GLU A 165 37.81 -49.57 -31.04
CA GLU A 165 37.89 -50.55 -29.95
C GLU A 165 36.60 -51.39 -29.79
N GLY A 166 35.59 -51.19 -30.65
CA GLY A 166 34.35 -51.96 -30.66
C GLY A 166 33.36 -51.61 -29.53
N VAL A 167 33.69 -50.63 -28.68
CA VAL A 167 32.83 -50.13 -27.59
C VAL A 167 31.60 -49.41 -28.15
N LEU A 168 31.75 -48.69 -29.27
CA LEU A 168 30.63 -48.09 -30.00
C LEU A 168 30.30 -48.90 -31.26
N LYS A 169 29.27 -49.76 -31.19
CA LYS A 169 28.73 -50.49 -32.36
C LYS A 169 28.00 -49.55 -33.33
N VAL A 170 28.72 -48.97 -34.29
CA VAL A 170 28.14 -48.19 -35.40
C VAL A 170 27.85 -49.10 -36.60
N ARG A 171 26.57 -49.20 -36.98
CA ARG A 171 26.12 -50.01 -38.14
C ARG A 171 26.31 -49.22 -39.45
N MET A 172 27.50 -49.30 -40.02
CA MET A 172 27.81 -48.72 -41.34
C MET A 172 27.12 -49.52 -42.47
N HIS A 173 26.33 -48.84 -43.31
CA HIS A 173 25.85 -49.38 -44.58
C HIS A 173 26.85 -49.05 -45.70
N GLN A 174 27.20 -50.02 -46.56
CA GLN A 174 28.21 -49.87 -47.60
C GLN A 174 27.66 -49.19 -48.89
N PRO A 175 28.49 -48.43 -49.64
CA PRO A 175 28.16 -47.94 -50.97
C PRO A 175 28.51 -48.97 -52.07
N GLY A 176 27.67 -49.05 -53.12
CA GLY A 176 27.84 -49.98 -54.26
C GLY A 176 28.72 -49.44 -55.42
N PRO A 177 29.16 -50.31 -56.35
CA PRO A 177 30.17 -50.00 -57.37
C PRO A 177 29.63 -49.35 -58.66
N PRO A 178 30.49 -48.73 -59.50
CA PRO A 178 30.08 -47.97 -60.68
C PRO A 178 29.99 -48.81 -61.96
N SER A 179 29.00 -48.51 -62.82
CA SER A 179 28.91 -49.06 -64.17
C SER A 179 29.46 -48.11 -65.24
N ARG A 180 30.01 -48.66 -66.33
CA ARG A 180 30.74 -47.95 -67.38
C ARG A 180 29.91 -47.83 -68.66
N ARG A 181 29.98 -46.64 -69.29
CA ARG A 181 29.95 -46.31 -70.73
C ARG A 181 28.79 -46.88 -71.58
N ASP A 182 28.17 -45.99 -72.35
CA ASP A 182 28.41 -45.98 -73.79
C ASP A 182 28.24 -44.57 -74.38
N SER A 183 28.85 -44.34 -75.55
CA SER A 183 28.98 -43.04 -76.20
C SER A 183 27.99 -42.86 -77.36
N ALA A 184 27.48 -41.64 -77.56
CA ALA A 184 27.06 -41.17 -78.88
C ALA A 184 27.10 -39.64 -78.95
N GLU A 185 27.72 -39.11 -80.00
CA GLU A 185 27.77 -37.67 -80.31
C GLU A 185 26.46 -37.20 -80.96
N THR A 186 26.09 -35.94 -80.76
CA THR A 186 25.43 -35.15 -81.81
C THR A 186 25.82 -33.68 -81.64
N GLN A 187 26.46 -33.11 -82.67
CA GLN A 187 26.75 -31.67 -82.73
C GLN A 187 25.46 -30.90 -83.05
N GLY A 188 25.20 -29.81 -82.31
CA GLY A 188 24.13 -28.85 -82.60
C GLY A 188 24.55 -27.46 -82.15
N ARG A 189 24.74 -26.53 -83.09
CA ARG A 189 25.33 -25.21 -82.85
C ARG A 189 24.25 -24.13 -82.71
N THR A 190 24.64 -22.99 -82.11
CA THR A 190 23.95 -21.67 -82.07
C THR A 190 22.78 -21.49 -81.08
N GLY A 191 22.72 -20.29 -80.48
CA GLY A 191 21.40 -19.61 -80.37
C GLY A 191 20.94 -19.00 -79.04
N THR A 192 21.69 -18.06 -78.45
CA THR A 192 21.16 -16.85 -77.74
C THR A 192 19.90 -16.92 -76.81
N LYS A 193 20.14 -16.53 -75.54
CA LYS A 193 19.43 -15.45 -74.80
C LYS A 193 18.03 -15.72 -74.20
N GLY A 194 18.05 -16.23 -72.95
CA GLY A 194 17.30 -15.74 -71.77
C GLY A 194 15.76 -15.69 -71.74
N HIS A 195 15.15 -16.28 -70.69
CA HIS A 195 14.40 -15.54 -69.65
C HIS A 195 13.84 -16.47 -68.55
N ALA A 196 13.83 -15.91 -67.32
CA ALA A 196 12.89 -16.08 -66.19
C ALA A 196 12.08 -17.38 -65.93
N GLY A 197 12.12 -17.81 -64.66
CA GLY A 197 11.02 -18.50 -63.96
C GLY A 197 11.15 -20.02 -63.81
N THR A 198 10.53 -20.70 -62.83
CA THR A 198 9.88 -20.28 -61.56
C THR A 198 9.68 -21.56 -60.70
N LEU A 199 9.55 -21.44 -59.37
CA LEU A 199 9.03 -22.47 -58.43
C LEU A 199 9.91 -23.75 -58.25
N GLY A 200 9.91 -24.43 -57.11
CA GLY A 200 9.24 -24.18 -55.81
C GLY A 200 9.30 -25.42 -54.90
N CYS A 201 8.68 -25.34 -53.70
CA CYS A 201 8.40 -26.46 -52.77
C CYS A 201 9.63 -27.09 -52.06
N THR A 202 9.61 -27.55 -50.80
CA THR A 202 8.62 -27.64 -49.69
C THR A 202 9.45 -27.77 -48.37
N GLY A 203 9.02 -27.34 -47.17
CA GLY A 203 8.06 -28.04 -46.29
C GLY A 203 8.59 -29.40 -45.78
N ASP A 204 8.57 -29.80 -44.51
CA ASP A 204 8.10 -29.18 -43.25
C ASP A 204 8.55 -30.08 -42.04
N THR A 205 8.30 -29.64 -40.78
CA THR A 205 8.37 -30.40 -39.50
C THR A 205 9.76 -30.81 -38.96
N GLY A 206 10.05 -30.82 -37.65
CA GLY A 206 9.30 -30.36 -36.47
C GLY A 206 9.85 -31.01 -35.17
N GLN A 207 9.52 -30.45 -33.99
CA GLN A 207 9.58 -31.01 -32.59
C GLN A 207 10.32 -30.20 -31.50
N ARG A 208 9.74 -30.26 -30.29
CA ARG A 208 10.01 -29.47 -29.05
C ARG A 208 9.51 -30.30 -27.83
N VAL A 209 9.92 -30.13 -26.56
CA VAL A 209 10.69 -29.05 -25.94
C VAL A 209 11.89 -29.51 -25.06
N PRO A 210 11.75 -30.19 -23.89
CA PRO A 210 12.36 -29.57 -22.72
C PRO A 210 13.38 -30.40 -21.92
N SER A 211 14.32 -29.68 -21.30
CA SER A 211 14.56 -29.87 -19.87
C SER A 211 14.95 -28.54 -19.22
N SER A 212 14.25 -28.17 -18.15
CA SER A 212 14.56 -27.01 -17.30
C SER A 212 14.96 -27.53 -15.93
N GLN A 213 16.21 -27.29 -15.55
CA GLN A 213 16.65 -27.40 -14.16
C GLN A 213 17.19 -26.03 -13.73
N ARG A 214 16.29 -25.20 -13.20
CA ARG A 214 16.64 -23.89 -12.66
C ARG A 214 17.20 -24.05 -11.25
N ALA A 215 18.52 -23.98 -11.11
CA ALA A 215 19.14 -23.79 -9.80
C ALA A 215 18.72 -22.44 -9.20
N LYS A 216 18.40 -22.42 -7.91
CA LYS A 216 18.24 -21.19 -7.12
C LYS A 216 19.61 -20.68 -6.66
N PRO A 217 19.79 -19.35 -6.62
CA PRO A 217 20.51 -18.69 -5.52
C PRO A 217 19.58 -17.68 -4.78
N PRO A 218 19.99 -17.09 -3.64
CA PRO A 218 19.07 -16.90 -2.52
C PRO A 218 18.55 -15.47 -2.34
N TRP A 219 17.47 -15.36 -1.56
CA TRP A 219 17.01 -14.10 -0.98
C TRP A 219 17.92 -13.69 0.19
N ALA A 220 18.24 -12.41 0.28
CA ALA A 220 18.86 -11.81 1.46
C ALA A 220 17.78 -11.20 2.36
N GLU A 221 17.83 -11.50 3.66
CA GLU A 221 17.01 -10.82 4.66
C GLU A 221 17.59 -9.44 5.01
N PRO A 222 16.75 -8.45 5.32
CA PRO A 222 17.08 -7.39 6.25
C PRO A 222 16.64 -7.79 7.67
N THR A 223 17.62 -7.93 8.57
CA THR A 223 17.41 -8.08 10.02
C THR A 223 16.52 -6.97 10.58
N GLY A 224 15.52 -7.35 11.37
CA GLY A 224 14.53 -6.41 11.89
C GLY A 224 15.02 -5.51 13.02
N LYS A 225 14.28 -4.41 13.23
CA LYS A 225 14.00 -3.86 14.55
C LYS A 225 12.50 -3.71 14.70
N ALA A 226 11.92 -4.45 15.64
CA ALA A 226 10.55 -4.25 16.08
C ALA A 226 10.57 -3.25 17.24
N GLU A 227 9.90 -2.11 17.08
CA GLU A 227 9.49 -1.26 18.19
C GLU A 227 7.97 -1.13 18.17
N CYS A 228 7.39 -1.02 19.37
CA CYS A 228 5.99 -1.36 19.63
C CYS A 228 5.00 -0.30 19.15
N CYS A 229 3.89 -0.74 18.55
CA CYS A 229 2.61 -0.05 18.65
C CYS A 229 1.73 -0.81 19.65
N PRO A 230 1.20 -0.17 20.72
CA PRO A 230 0.36 -0.86 21.68
C PRO A 230 -1.02 -1.17 21.09
N LEU A 231 -1.46 -2.42 21.25
CA LEU A 231 -2.85 -2.83 21.01
C LEU A 231 -3.76 -2.12 22.01
N LEU A 232 -4.60 -1.20 21.54
CA LEU A 232 -5.76 -0.74 22.31
C LEU A 232 -6.83 -1.83 22.29
N VAL A 233 -7.04 -2.43 23.46
CA VAL A 233 -8.15 -3.36 23.72
C VAL A 233 -9.46 -2.57 23.65
N ALA A 234 -10.28 -2.86 22.64
CA ALA A 234 -11.64 -2.33 22.57
C ALA A 234 -12.58 -3.19 23.44
N GLU A 235 -12.66 -2.87 24.74
CA GLU A 235 -13.75 -3.39 25.57
C GLU A 235 -15.10 -2.81 25.12
N GLY A 236 -16.12 -3.66 25.17
CA GLY A 236 -17.35 -3.46 24.39
C GLY A 236 -18.29 -2.39 24.93
N LEU A 237 -18.81 -1.56 24.04
CA LEU A 237 -20.03 -0.79 24.27
C LEU A 237 -21.20 -1.42 23.52
N VAL A 238 -22.02 -2.18 24.26
CA VAL A 238 -23.30 -2.72 23.79
C VAL A 238 -24.29 -1.57 23.63
N LEU A 239 -24.45 -1.07 22.40
CA LEU A 239 -25.49 -0.11 22.08
C LEU A 239 -26.83 -0.82 21.87
N SER A 240 -27.67 -0.81 22.91
CA SER A 240 -29.04 -1.31 22.87
C SER A 240 -29.89 -0.58 21.84
N ARG A 241 -30.57 -1.35 20.98
CA ARG A 241 -31.50 -0.87 19.96
C ARG A 241 -32.77 -0.26 20.59
N PRO A 242 -33.25 0.92 20.14
CA PRO A 242 -34.54 1.45 20.61
C PRO A 242 -35.73 0.73 19.94
N GLU A 243 -36.66 0.26 20.76
CA GLU A 243 -37.96 -0.29 20.37
C GLU A 243 -38.97 0.84 20.00
N PRO A 244 -39.76 0.72 18.93
CA PRO A 244 -40.74 1.72 18.56
C PRO A 244 -42.06 1.54 19.34
N ARG A 245 -42.37 2.48 20.25
CA ARG A 245 -43.68 2.53 20.94
C ARG A 245 -44.81 2.95 20.00
N GLY A 246 -45.35 1.99 19.26
CA GLY A 246 -46.65 2.13 18.59
C GLY A 246 -47.81 1.70 19.50
N ARG A 247 -48.70 2.63 19.87
CA ARG A 247 -50.11 2.32 20.22
C ARG A 247 -50.99 3.56 20.09
N ALA A 248 -51.70 3.64 18.97
CA ALA A 248 -52.82 4.56 18.82
C ALA A 248 -54.05 4.07 19.61
N ARG A 249 -54.86 5.00 20.10
CA ARG A 249 -56.30 4.80 20.33
C ARG A 249 -57.06 6.09 19.98
N PRO A 250 -58.17 6.02 19.22
CA PRO A 250 -58.97 7.19 18.87
C PRO A 250 -60.06 7.45 19.91
N LEU A 251 -60.46 8.71 20.05
CA LEU A 251 -61.72 9.11 20.68
C LEU A 251 -62.39 10.24 19.87
N SER A 252 -63.30 9.84 18.98
CA SER A 252 -64.53 10.59 18.71
C SER A 252 -65.49 10.42 19.93
N SER A 253 -66.51 11.24 20.19
CA SER A 253 -67.28 12.21 19.38
C SER A 253 -67.92 13.27 20.31
N PRO A 254 -68.47 14.41 19.82
CA PRO A 254 -68.97 15.50 20.68
C PRO A 254 -70.51 15.53 20.83
N HIS A 255 -71.00 15.82 22.04
CA HIS A 255 -72.35 16.28 22.43
C HIS A 255 -72.26 16.77 23.90
N ALA A 256 -73.04 17.72 24.44
CA ALA A 256 -74.01 18.67 23.89
C ALA A 256 -74.26 19.77 24.96
N GLY A 257 -75.10 20.78 24.64
CA GLY A 257 -75.80 21.59 25.65
C GLY A 257 -75.16 22.92 26.00
N GLY A 258 -75.71 24.01 25.46
CA GLY A 258 -75.60 25.32 26.09
C GLY A 258 -76.79 25.55 27.02
N HIS A 259 -76.67 26.52 27.94
CA HIS A 259 -77.83 27.31 28.38
C HIS A 259 -77.38 28.68 28.87
N ARG A 260 -78.14 29.72 28.49
CA ARG A 260 -78.03 31.06 29.07
C ARG A 260 -78.62 31.06 30.49
N ARG A 261 -78.03 31.85 31.38
CA ARG A 261 -78.73 32.96 32.05
C ARG A 261 -77.71 33.99 32.53
#